data_AF-A0A0N1NSN1-F1
#
_entry.id   AF-A0A0N1NSN1-F1
#
_cell.length_a   1.000
_cell.length_b   1.000
_cell.length_c   1.000
_cell.angle_alpha   90.00
_cell.angle_beta   90.00
_cell.angle_gamma   90.00
#
_symmetry.space_group_name_H-M   'P 1'
#
loop_
_entity.id
_entity.type
_entity.pdbx_description
1 polymer ?
#
loop_
_entity_poly.entity_id
_entity_poly.type
_entity_poly.pdbx_seq_one_letter_code
_entity_poly.pdbx_strand_id
1 'polypeptide(L)'
;MAELFYDADADLSIIQGRKVAVIGYGSQGHAHALSLRDSGVDVRVGLHEGSKSKAKAEEQGLRVVTPAEAAAEADVIMILIPDPIQAQVYEESIKDNLKDGDALFFAHGFNVRFGFIKAPAGVDVALVAPKGPGHLVRRQYEEGRGVPAIAAVEQDATGNAFALALSYAKGIGGTRAGVIKTTFTEETETDLFGEQAVLCGGTSALVKAGFETLVEAGYQPEIAYFECLHELKLIVDLMYEGGLEKMRWSVSETAEWGDYITGPRIITDATKAEMKQVLAEIQDGTFAQNWMDEYHGGLKKYNEYKDADSEHLLETTGKQLRKLMSWVNEEA
;
A
#
# COMPACT_ATOMS: atom_id res chain seq x y z
N MET A 1 -21.93 -5.67 10.80
CA MET A 1 -21.69 -4.57 9.85
C MET A 1 -20.40 -3.92 10.28
N ALA A 2 -19.50 -3.58 9.35
CA ALA A 2 -18.25 -2.92 9.71
C ALA A 2 -18.53 -1.58 10.39
N GLU A 3 -17.70 -1.20 11.37
CA GLU A 3 -17.73 0.15 11.95
C GLU A 3 -17.03 1.09 10.96
N LEU A 4 -17.78 2.04 10.38
CA LEU A 4 -17.29 3.05 9.43
C LEU A 4 -17.22 4.42 10.10
N PHE A 5 -16.14 5.15 9.82
CA PHE A 5 -15.85 6.47 10.35
C PHE A 5 -15.55 7.45 9.21
N TYR A 6 -16.15 8.63 9.28
CA TYR A 6 -15.94 9.74 8.35
C TYR A 6 -15.42 10.97 9.08
N ASP A 7 -15.30 12.10 8.36
CA ASP A 7 -14.76 13.34 8.92
C ASP A 7 -15.48 13.83 10.18
N ALA A 8 -16.79 13.55 10.32
CA ALA A 8 -17.57 13.93 11.50
C ALA A 8 -17.24 13.08 12.74
N ASP A 9 -16.66 11.90 12.55
CA ASP A 9 -16.38 10.92 13.61
C ASP A 9 -14.94 11.02 14.14
N ALA A 10 -14.10 11.87 13.53
CA ALA A 10 -12.69 12.03 13.88
C ALA A 10 -12.33 13.48 14.23
N ASP A 11 -11.67 13.68 15.37
CA ASP A 11 -11.18 14.99 15.82
C ASP A 11 -9.73 15.19 15.39
N LEU A 12 -9.50 16.10 14.44
CA LEU A 12 -8.17 16.41 13.90
C LEU A 12 -7.25 17.07 14.96
N SER A 13 -7.83 17.74 15.97
CA SER A 13 -7.02 18.43 16.98
C SER A 13 -6.16 17.48 17.81
N ILE A 14 -6.56 16.20 17.91
CA ILE A 14 -5.81 15.17 18.64
C ILE A 14 -4.43 14.97 18.00
N ILE A 15 -4.33 14.71 16.69
CA ILE A 15 -3.04 14.55 16.01
C ILE A 15 -2.29 15.87 15.84
N GLN A 16 -3.01 17.00 15.69
CA GLN A 16 -2.37 18.33 15.64
C GLN A 16 -1.69 18.71 16.96
N GLY A 17 -2.18 18.20 18.10
CA GLY A 17 -1.56 18.37 19.41
C GLY A 17 -0.34 17.49 19.66
N ARG A 18 0.04 16.64 18.70
CA ARG A 18 1.13 15.66 18.80
C ARG A 18 2.28 16.02 17.87
N LYS A 19 3.45 15.46 18.16
CA LYS A 19 4.63 15.56 17.31
C LYS A 19 4.82 14.25 16.56
N VAL A 20 4.57 14.25 15.24
CA VAL A 20 4.71 13.05 14.40
C VAL A 20 6.10 12.89 13.75
N ALA A 21 6.76 11.75 14.00
CA ALA A 21 7.88 11.28 13.19
C ALA A 21 7.38 10.33 12.10
N VAL A 22 7.71 10.60 10.85
CA VAL A 22 7.51 9.67 9.73
C VAL A 22 8.86 9.06 9.37
N ILE A 23 9.03 7.76 9.62
CA ILE A 23 10.28 7.05 9.33
C ILE A 23 10.21 6.52 7.90
N GLY A 24 11.03 7.08 7.00
CA GLY A 24 11.01 6.78 5.57
C GLY A 24 10.27 7.82 4.72
N TYR A 25 10.71 7.96 3.46
CA TYR A 25 10.13 8.91 2.49
C TYR A 25 9.94 8.27 1.10
N GLY A 26 9.46 7.03 1.10
CA GLY A 26 9.03 6.31 -0.10
C GLY A 26 7.60 6.67 -0.51
N SER A 27 6.91 5.73 -1.16
CA SER A 27 5.52 5.92 -1.65
C SER A 27 4.56 6.42 -0.57
N GLN A 28 4.42 5.69 0.54
CA GLN A 28 3.54 6.08 1.65
C GLN A 28 4.15 7.19 2.52
N GLY A 29 5.45 7.13 2.82
CA GLY A 29 6.14 8.12 3.65
C GLY A 29 5.96 9.56 3.16
N HIS A 30 6.13 9.78 1.85
CA HIS A 30 5.85 11.06 1.21
C HIS A 30 4.40 11.50 1.38
N ALA A 31 3.45 10.61 1.12
CA ALA A 31 2.02 10.94 1.18
C ALA A 31 1.57 11.30 2.59
N HIS A 32 1.98 10.52 3.59
CA HIS A 32 1.64 10.76 4.98
C HIS A 32 2.27 12.04 5.50
N ALA A 33 3.57 12.23 5.31
CA ALA A 33 4.28 13.39 5.85
C ALA A 33 3.75 14.72 5.29
N LEU A 34 3.53 14.80 3.96
CA LEU A 34 3.01 16.01 3.35
C LEU A 34 1.55 16.28 3.71
N SER A 35 0.71 15.24 3.75
CA SER A 35 -0.72 15.42 4.05
C SER A 35 -0.95 15.81 5.51
N LEU A 36 -0.18 15.23 6.44
CA LEU A 36 -0.18 15.62 7.85
C LEU A 36 0.30 17.07 8.04
N ARG A 37 1.39 17.46 7.37
CA ARG A 37 1.87 18.84 7.41
C ARG A 37 0.80 19.81 6.88
N ASP A 38 0.18 19.49 5.74
CA ASP A 38 -0.88 20.32 5.17
C ASP A 38 -2.14 20.35 6.05
N SER A 39 -2.32 19.32 6.90
CA SER A 39 -3.33 19.29 7.96
C SER A 39 -2.91 20.04 9.24
N GLY A 40 -1.77 20.72 9.25
CA GLY A 40 -1.29 21.51 10.39
C GLY A 40 -0.62 20.72 11.51
N VAL A 41 -0.19 19.48 11.23
CA VAL A 41 0.54 18.65 12.20
C VAL A 41 2.03 19.00 12.18
N ASP A 42 2.67 19.05 13.35
CA ASP A 42 4.13 19.09 13.44
C ASP A 42 4.69 17.73 12.97
N VAL A 43 5.42 17.74 11.86
CA VAL A 43 5.99 16.55 11.21
C VAL A 43 7.50 16.68 11.03
N ARG A 44 8.23 15.62 11.36
CA ARG A 44 9.61 15.41 10.91
C ARG A 44 9.76 14.07 10.21
N VAL A 45 10.67 13.99 9.25
CA VAL A 45 10.97 12.77 8.50
C VAL A 45 12.30 12.21 8.99
N GLY A 46 12.28 10.96 9.45
CA GLY A 46 13.46 10.19 9.83
C GLY A 46 14.03 9.45 8.64
N LEU A 47 15.24 9.81 8.19
CA LEU A 47 15.93 9.17 7.06
C LEU A 47 17.36 8.80 7.44
N HIS A 48 17.82 7.64 6.98
CA HIS A 48 19.21 7.22 7.16
C HIS A 48 20.19 8.24 6.54
N GLU A 49 21.40 8.30 7.08
CA GLU A 49 22.45 9.16 6.54
C GLU A 49 22.72 8.82 5.07
N GLY A 50 22.80 9.85 4.22
CA GLY A 50 22.99 9.69 2.77
C GLY A 50 21.74 9.29 1.97
N SER A 51 20.54 9.30 2.56
CA SER A 51 19.31 9.04 1.82
C SER A 51 19.14 10.00 0.63
N LYS A 52 18.93 9.45 -0.56
CA LYS A 52 18.67 10.22 -1.79
C LYS A 52 17.38 11.05 -1.72
N SER A 53 16.47 10.68 -0.83
CA SER A 53 15.18 11.35 -0.66
C SER A 53 15.25 12.60 0.23
N LYS A 54 16.36 12.82 0.96
CA LYS A 54 16.53 13.93 1.90
C LYS A 54 16.29 15.29 1.25
N ALA A 55 17.00 15.58 0.15
CA ALA A 55 16.88 16.86 -0.54
C ALA A 55 15.45 17.12 -1.04
N LYS A 56 14.78 16.10 -1.58
CA LYS A 56 13.39 16.19 -2.04
C LYS A 56 12.43 16.51 -0.88
N ALA A 57 12.58 15.83 0.26
CA ALA A 57 11.74 16.09 1.43
C ALA A 57 11.95 17.51 2.01
N GLU A 58 13.21 17.96 2.09
CA GLU A 58 13.56 19.31 2.55
C GLU A 58 13.03 20.41 1.61
N GLU A 59 13.17 20.22 0.29
CA GLU A 59 12.64 21.14 -0.73
C GLU A 59 11.11 21.24 -0.65
N GLN A 60 10.45 20.13 -0.33
CA GLN A 60 9.02 20.13 -0.10
C GLN A 60 8.63 20.81 1.22
N GLY A 61 9.57 21.24 2.08
CA GLY A 61 9.29 21.98 3.31
C GLY A 61 9.09 21.09 4.54
N LEU A 62 9.65 19.88 4.53
CA LEU A 62 9.66 19.00 5.69
C LEU A 62 11.00 19.08 6.42
N ARG A 63 10.96 19.00 7.76
CA ARG A 63 12.18 18.85 8.55
C ARG A 63 12.67 17.41 8.43
N VAL A 64 13.94 17.22 8.06
CA VAL A 64 14.56 15.90 7.91
C VAL A 64 15.68 15.73 8.94
N VAL A 65 15.63 14.63 9.67
CA VAL A 65 16.62 14.22 10.69
C VAL A 65 16.88 12.72 10.59
N THR A 66 17.80 12.18 11.39
CA THR A 66 18.00 10.72 11.48
C THR A 66 16.79 10.04 12.14
N PRO A 67 16.57 8.72 11.93
CA PRO A 67 15.46 8.02 12.59
C PRO A 67 15.52 8.09 14.12
N ALA A 68 16.73 8.03 14.70
CA ALA A 68 16.93 8.15 16.15
C ALA A 68 16.56 9.55 16.68
N GLU A 69 17.01 10.61 16.01
CA GLU A 69 16.61 11.98 16.36
C GLU A 69 15.10 12.19 16.20
N ALA A 70 14.51 11.68 15.11
CA ALA A 70 13.08 11.77 14.88
C ALA A 70 12.29 11.09 16.02
N ALA A 71 12.69 9.87 16.41
CA ALA A 71 12.05 9.12 17.49
C ALA A 71 12.21 9.80 18.86
N ALA A 72 13.37 10.40 19.14
CA ALA A 72 13.61 11.09 20.41
C ALA A 72 12.77 12.37 20.60
N GLU A 73 12.41 13.03 19.49
CA GLU A 73 11.69 14.30 19.47
C GLU A 73 10.16 14.18 19.30
N ALA A 74 9.71 13.02 18.81
CA ALA A 74 8.32 12.71 18.52
C ALA A 74 7.62 12.00 19.67
N ASP A 75 6.29 12.08 19.68
CA ASP A 75 5.43 11.29 20.57
C ASP A 75 4.47 10.37 19.76
N VAL A 76 4.50 10.45 18.42
CA VAL A 76 3.87 9.50 17.50
C VAL A 76 4.88 9.14 16.42
N ILE A 77 5.27 7.87 16.33
CA ILE A 77 6.26 7.38 15.37
C ILE A 77 5.54 6.49 14.35
N MET A 78 5.40 6.97 13.12
CA MET A 78 4.87 6.23 11.99
C MET A 78 6.00 5.59 11.18
N ILE A 79 6.04 4.26 11.09
CA ILE A 79 7.05 3.51 10.35
C ILE A 79 6.57 3.22 8.92
N LEU A 80 7.25 3.79 7.92
CA LEU A 80 6.91 3.70 6.48
C LEU A 80 8.14 3.39 5.61
N ILE A 81 9.07 2.62 6.17
CA ILE A 81 10.16 1.95 5.45
C ILE A 81 9.75 0.52 5.08
N PRO A 82 10.44 -0.14 4.12
CA PRO A 82 10.09 -1.50 3.71
C PRO A 82 10.00 -2.47 4.89
N ASP A 83 8.98 -3.34 4.90
CA ASP A 83 8.70 -4.23 6.04
C ASP A 83 9.90 -5.03 6.54
N PRO A 84 10.77 -5.61 5.68
CA PRO A 84 11.90 -6.41 6.15
C PRO A 84 12.95 -5.65 6.95
N ILE A 85 13.07 -4.33 6.75
CA ILE A 85 14.07 -3.51 7.45
C ILE A 85 13.49 -2.82 8.69
N GLN A 86 12.17 -2.87 8.91
CA GLN A 86 11.52 -2.19 10.03
C GLN A 86 12.04 -2.69 11.38
N ALA A 87 12.19 -4.01 11.56
CA ALA A 87 12.65 -4.59 12.83
C ALA A 87 14.07 -4.12 13.21
N GLN A 88 14.97 -4.02 12.22
CA GLN A 88 16.32 -3.52 12.44
C GLN A 88 16.30 -2.04 12.87
N VAL A 89 15.62 -1.18 12.10
CA VAL A 89 15.54 0.25 12.41
C VAL A 89 14.81 0.50 13.74
N TYR A 90 13.79 -0.31 14.04
CA TYR A 90 13.10 -0.26 15.32
C TYR A 90 14.06 -0.49 16.48
N GLU A 91 14.82 -1.58 16.44
CA GLU A 91 15.77 -1.93 17.51
C GLU A 91 16.91 -0.91 17.63
N GLU A 92 17.48 -0.47 16.51
CA GLU A 92 18.66 0.41 16.49
C GLU A 92 18.35 1.88 16.76
N SER A 93 17.16 2.36 16.38
CA SER A 93 16.86 3.81 16.35
C SER A 93 15.59 4.23 17.08
N ILE A 94 14.61 3.34 17.29
CA ILE A 94 13.28 3.75 17.79
C ILE A 94 13.06 3.29 19.22
N LYS A 95 13.31 2.01 19.51
CA LYS A 95 12.92 1.33 20.75
C LYS A 95 13.36 2.06 22.02
N ASP A 96 14.62 2.45 22.10
CA ASP A 96 15.19 3.10 23.29
C ASP A 96 14.80 4.59 23.42
N ASN A 97 14.16 5.16 22.40
CA ASN A 97 13.68 6.54 22.42
C ASN A 97 12.20 6.66 22.83
N LEU A 98 11.46 5.54 22.85
CA LEU A 98 10.04 5.48 23.23
C LEU A 98 9.84 5.70 24.74
N LYS A 99 8.78 6.41 25.09
CA LYS A 99 8.35 6.72 26.47
C LYS A 99 6.89 6.32 26.67
N ASP A 100 6.49 6.19 27.93
CA ASP A 100 5.09 5.96 28.28
C ASP A 100 4.21 7.08 27.74
N GLY A 101 3.12 6.71 27.04
CA GLY A 101 2.20 7.63 26.37
C GLY A 101 2.55 7.97 24.91
N ASP A 102 3.71 7.54 24.43
CA ASP A 102 4.02 7.59 22.99
C ASP A 102 3.17 6.59 22.20
N ALA A 103 3.15 6.74 20.89
CA ALA A 103 2.47 5.81 19.99
C ALA A 103 3.37 5.35 18.85
N LEU A 104 3.35 4.04 18.59
CA LEU A 104 4.02 3.39 17.46
C LEU A 104 2.98 3.00 16.41
N PHE A 105 3.07 3.65 15.25
CA PHE A 105 2.11 3.54 14.17
C PHE A 105 2.72 2.82 12.96
N PHE A 106 1.88 2.04 12.28
CA PHE A 106 2.21 1.34 11.04
C PHE A 106 1.18 1.64 9.95
N ALA A 107 1.56 1.48 8.67
CA ALA A 107 0.60 1.42 7.56
C ALA A 107 0.38 -0.01 7.03
N HIS A 108 1.06 -0.99 7.62
CA HIS A 108 0.87 -2.41 7.39
C HIS A 108 1.26 -3.19 8.65
N GLY A 109 0.47 -4.20 9.03
CA GLY A 109 0.60 -4.92 10.29
C GLY A 109 1.66 -6.01 10.31
N PHE A 110 2.35 -6.31 9.20
CA PHE A 110 3.30 -7.42 9.03
C PHE A 110 4.21 -7.66 10.24
N ASN A 111 4.97 -6.64 10.64
CA ASN A 111 5.96 -6.77 11.70
C ASN A 111 5.35 -7.02 13.09
N VAL A 112 4.15 -6.53 13.33
CA VAL A 112 3.43 -6.76 14.59
C VAL A 112 2.74 -8.12 14.57
N ARG A 113 2.02 -8.44 13.48
CA ARG A 113 1.27 -9.70 13.32
C ARG A 113 2.16 -10.94 13.37
N PHE A 114 3.36 -10.87 12.81
CA PHE A 114 4.32 -11.99 12.82
C PHE A 114 5.36 -11.89 13.95
N GLY A 115 5.24 -10.89 14.83
CA GLY A 115 6.04 -10.79 16.04
C GLY A 115 7.50 -10.36 15.86
N PHE A 116 7.84 -9.76 14.71
CA PHE A 116 9.17 -9.21 14.46
C PHE A 116 9.43 -7.91 15.24
N ILE A 117 8.39 -7.14 15.54
CA ILE A 117 8.45 -5.95 16.40
C ILE A 117 7.50 -6.11 17.58
N LYS A 118 8.00 -5.83 18.78
CA LYS A 118 7.21 -5.77 20.01
C LYS A 118 7.47 -4.45 20.73
N ALA A 119 6.43 -3.64 20.87
CA ALA A 119 6.47 -2.37 21.58
C ALA A 119 6.51 -2.56 23.11
N PRO A 120 7.05 -1.60 23.88
CA PRO A 120 6.91 -1.55 25.33
C PRO A 120 5.44 -1.41 25.78
N ALA A 121 5.09 -1.88 26.98
CA ALA A 121 3.70 -1.91 27.46
C ALA A 121 3.05 -0.52 27.67
N GLY A 122 3.86 0.54 27.83
CA GLY A 122 3.38 1.91 28.02
C GLY A 122 3.11 2.69 26.72
N VAL A 123 3.30 2.06 25.56
CA VAL A 123 3.22 2.71 24.23
C VAL A 123 1.97 2.25 23.50
N ASP A 124 1.22 3.15 22.88
CA ASP A 124 0.10 2.73 22.02
C ASP A 124 0.64 2.09 20.74
N VAL A 125 0.01 1.02 20.25
CA VAL A 125 0.33 0.39 18.97
C VAL A 125 -0.90 0.40 18.09
N ALA A 126 -0.83 1.14 16.99
CA ALA A 126 -1.94 1.28 16.06
C ALA A 126 -1.47 1.19 14.61
N LEU A 127 -2.40 0.95 13.69
CA LEU A 127 -2.16 1.09 12.27
C LEU A 127 -3.20 1.99 11.64
N VAL A 128 -2.77 2.70 10.60
CA VAL A 128 -3.64 3.41 9.64
C VAL A 128 -3.12 3.07 8.25
N ALA A 129 -3.86 2.22 7.54
CA ALA A 129 -3.48 1.67 6.24
C ALA A 129 -4.40 2.20 5.13
N PRO A 130 -3.98 3.22 4.35
CA PRO A 130 -4.68 3.60 3.13
C PRO A 130 -4.70 2.42 2.15
N LYS A 131 -5.86 2.09 1.60
CA LYS A 131 -6.03 1.00 0.63
C LYS A 131 -5.73 1.52 -0.78
N GLY A 132 -4.47 1.89 -1.00
CA GLY A 132 -3.96 2.31 -2.30
C GLY A 132 -2.50 2.73 -2.29
N PRO A 133 -1.83 2.78 -3.45
CA PRO A 133 -0.45 3.25 -3.57
C PRO A 133 -0.28 4.69 -3.06
N GLY A 134 0.79 4.94 -2.32
CA GLY A 134 1.02 6.23 -1.65
C GLY A 134 1.03 7.45 -2.58
N HIS A 135 1.52 7.33 -3.82
CA HIS A 135 1.44 8.44 -4.78
C HIS A 135 -0.02 8.81 -5.13
N LEU A 136 -0.94 7.85 -5.17
CA LEU A 136 -2.38 8.11 -5.33
C LEU A 136 -3.01 8.65 -4.05
N VAL A 137 -2.57 8.16 -2.87
CA VAL A 137 -3.00 8.72 -1.58
C VAL A 137 -2.73 10.22 -1.54
N ARG A 138 -1.51 10.65 -1.91
CA ARG A 138 -1.17 12.07 -1.95
C ARG A 138 -1.98 12.84 -2.99
N ARG A 139 -2.08 12.31 -4.21
CA ARG A 139 -2.83 12.98 -5.29
C ARG A 139 -4.29 13.20 -4.92
N GLN A 140 -4.96 12.17 -4.39
CA GLN A 140 -6.35 12.30 -3.95
C GLN A 140 -6.49 13.32 -2.82
N TYR A 141 -5.54 13.35 -1.88
CA TYR A 141 -5.54 14.36 -0.82
C TYR A 141 -5.49 15.80 -1.37
N GLU A 142 -4.60 16.06 -2.33
CA GLU A 142 -4.43 17.37 -2.97
C GLU A 142 -5.65 17.79 -3.80
N GLU A 143 -6.35 16.82 -4.39
CA GLU A 143 -7.61 17.03 -5.11
C GLU A 143 -8.83 17.24 -4.17
N GLY A 144 -8.62 17.30 -2.86
CA GLY A 144 -9.69 17.42 -1.86
C GLY A 144 -10.49 16.14 -1.64
N ARG A 145 -10.04 15.02 -2.21
CA ARG A 145 -10.59 13.67 -2.04
C ARG A 145 -9.79 12.90 -0.99
N GLY A 146 -10.07 11.61 -0.84
CA GLY A 146 -9.34 10.69 0.02
C GLY A 146 -9.28 9.29 -0.58
N VAL A 147 -8.37 8.48 -0.09
CA VAL A 147 -8.34 7.03 -0.35
C VAL A 147 -8.95 6.33 0.87
N PRO A 148 -9.86 5.36 0.70
CA PRO A 148 -10.38 4.59 1.83
C PRO A 148 -9.23 4.03 2.67
N ALA A 149 -9.37 4.08 3.99
CA ALA A 149 -8.36 3.55 4.89
C ALA A 149 -8.98 2.55 5.86
N ILE A 150 -8.12 1.76 6.48
CA ILE A 150 -8.49 0.94 7.63
C ILE A 150 -7.62 1.31 8.82
N ALA A 151 -8.18 1.19 10.01
CA ALA A 151 -7.50 1.51 11.25
C ALA A 151 -7.68 0.38 12.27
N ALA A 152 -6.60 0.06 12.98
CA ALA A 152 -6.62 -0.93 14.06
C ALA A 152 -5.73 -0.49 15.22
N VAL A 153 -5.99 -1.07 16.39
CA VAL A 153 -5.18 -0.91 17.59
C VAL A 153 -4.83 -2.30 18.11
N GLU A 154 -3.55 -2.57 18.28
CA GLU A 154 -3.03 -3.79 18.90
C GLU A 154 -2.81 -3.60 20.40
N GLN A 155 -2.35 -2.41 20.79
CA GLN A 155 -2.10 -2.05 22.19
C GLN A 155 -2.63 -0.65 22.46
N ASP A 156 -3.51 -0.53 23.46
CA ASP A 156 -4.07 0.74 23.94
C ASP A 156 -3.60 1.01 25.37
N ALA A 157 -2.37 1.50 25.50
CA ALA A 157 -1.76 1.80 26.78
C ALA A 157 -2.35 3.09 27.40
N THR A 158 -2.77 4.04 26.57
CA THR A 158 -3.32 5.33 27.02
C THR A 158 -4.84 5.35 27.20
N GLY A 159 -5.54 4.37 26.66
CA GLY A 159 -7.01 4.34 26.56
C GLY A 159 -7.58 5.24 25.46
N ASN A 160 -6.72 5.82 24.60
CA ASN A 160 -7.09 6.75 23.54
C ASN A 160 -6.49 6.37 22.16
N ALA A 161 -5.85 5.20 22.04
CA ALA A 161 -5.11 4.82 20.83
C ALA A 161 -5.98 4.86 19.56
N PHE A 162 -7.23 4.41 19.64
CA PHE A 162 -8.12 4.39 18.47
C PHE A 162 -8.59 5.80 18.06
N ALA A 163 -8.83 6.69 19.03
CA ALA A 163 -9.14 8.09 18.74
C ALA A 163 -7.96 8.80 18.07
N LEU A 164 -6.73 8.52 18.53
CA LEU A 164 -5.51 8.99 17.89
C LEU A 164 -5.35 8.41 16.47
N ALA A 165 -5.64 7.13 16.27
CA ALA A 165 -5.60 6.49 14.95
C ALA A 165 -6.60 7.11 13.96
N LEU A 166 -7.83 7.37 14.39
CA LEU A 166 -8.83 8.07 13.56
C LEU A 166 -8.42 9.52 13.27
N SER A 167 -7.86 10.22 14.25
CA SER A 167 -7.33 11.58 14.05
C SER A 167 -6.19 11.60 13.03
N TYR A 168 -5.27 10.64 13.11
CA TYR A 168 -4.21 10.45 12.13
C TYR A 168 -4.77 10.15 10.73
N ALA A 169 -5.74 9.23 10.64
CA ALA A 169 -6.41 8.89 9.38
C ALA A 169 -7.07 10.11 8.74
N LYS A 170 -7.68 11.00 9.55
CA LYS A 170 -8.21 12.29 9.09
C LYS A 170 -7.11 13.22 8.61
N GLY A 171 -5.99 13.30 9.31
CA GLY A 171 -4.82 14.11 8.92
C GLY A 171 -4.19 13.71 7.59
N ILE A 172 -4.39 12.47 7.13
CA ILE A 172 -3.99 12.02 5.79
C ILE A 172 -5.15 11.97 4.78
N GLY A 173 -6.34 12.43 5.18
CA GLY A 173 -7.55 12.50 4.33
C GLY A 173 -8.34 11.20 4.17
N GLY A 174 -8.01 10.13 4.89
CA GLY A 174 -8.70 8.84 4.78
C GLY A 174 -10.19 8.92 5.13
N THR A 175 -10.55 9.73 6.13
CA THR A 175 -11.94 9.95 6.57
C THR A 175 -12.83 10.67 5.55
N ARG A 176 -12.26 11.24 4.49
CA ARG A 176 -13.03 11.80 3.35
C ARG A 176 -13.67 10.70 2.51
N ALA A 177 -13.01 9.55 2.40
CA ALA A 177 -13.50 8.38 1.68
C ALA A 177 -14.15 7.34 2.61
N GLY A 178 -13.76 7.36 3.88
CA GLY A 178 -14.25 6.46 4.93
C GLY A 178 -13.12 5.61 5.49
N VAL A 179 -13.14 5.42 6.81
CA VAL A 179 -12.22 4.54 7.54
C VAL A 179 -12.99 3.37 8.10
N ILE A 180 -12.52 2.14 7.88
CA ILE A 180 -13.09 0.94 8.49
C ILE A 180 -12.20 0.48 9.63
N LYS A 181 -12.81 0.19 10.79
CA LYS A 181 -12.11 -0.44 11.90
C LYS A 181 -11.85 -1.92 11.61
N THR A 182 -10.62 -2.36 11.89
CA THR A 182 -10.14 -3.73 11.67
C THR A 182 -9.22 -4.17 12.81
N THR A 183 -8.46 -5.25 12.61
CA THR A 183 -7.40 -5.74 13.49
C THR A 183 -6.08 -5.82 12.72
N PHE A 184 -4.94 -5.86 13.41
CA PHE A 184 -3.64 -6.10 12.77
C PHE A 184 -3.62 -7.41 11.99
N THR A 185 -4.26 -8.45 12.53
CA THR A 185 -4.43 -9.76 11.87
C THR A 185 -5.21 -9.67 10.57
N GLU A 186 -6.43 -9.12 10.61
CA GLU A 186 -7.27 -9.00 9.41
C GLU A 186 -6.61 -8.10 8.37
N GLU A 187 -6.00 -6.98 8.78
CA GLU A 187 -5.30 -6.10 7.85
C GLU A 187 -4.13 -6.83 7.17
N THR A 188 -3.25 -7.46 7.95
CA THR A 188 -2.05 -8.10 7.40
C THR A 188 -2.41 -9.23 6.46
N GLU A 189 -3.30 -10.13 6.89
CA GLU A 189 -3.63 -11.33 6.11
C GLU A 189 -4.38 -10.99 4.83
N THR A 190 -5.31 -10.03 4.88
CA THR A 190 -6.10 -9.65 3.70
C THR A 190 -5.33 -8.77 2.72
N ASP A 191 -4.42 -7.91 3.21
CA ASP A 191 -3.58 -7.08 2.35
C ASP A 191 -2.59 -7.95 1.55
N LEU A 192 -1.84 -8.82 2.25
CA LEU A 192 -0.93 -9.79 1.63
C LEU A 192 -1.65 -10.71 0.64
N PHE A 193 -2.84 -11.19 0.99
CA PHE A 193 -3.64 -12.01 0.07
C PHE A 193 -4.06 -11.22 -1.17
N GLY A 194 -4.54 -9.98 -0.97
CA GLY A 194 -5.00 -9.11 -2.04
C GLY A 194 -3.90 -8.85 -3.07
N GLU A 195 -2.71 -8.48 -2.63
CA GLU A 195 -1.58 -8.21 -3.54
C GLU A 195 -1.07 -9.47 -4.26
N GLN A 196 -0.99 -10.61 -3.58
CA GLN A 196 -0.50 -11.84 -4.19
C GLN A 196 -1.51 -12.44 -5.17
N ALA A 197 -2.77 -12.56 -4.77
CA ALA A 197 -3.76 -13.31 -5.52
C ALA A 197 -4.50 -12.48 -6.58
N VAL A 198 -4.59 -11.16 -6.42
CA VAL A 198 -5.44 -10.31 -7.27
C VAL A 198 -4.70 -9.08 -7.78
N LEU A 199 -4.34 -8.14 -6.91
CA LEU A 199 -3.96 -6.77 -7.29
C LEU A 199 -2.63 -6.70 -8.03
N CYS A 200 -1.65 -7.53 -7.64
CA CYS A 200 -0.32 -7.56 -8.26
C CYS A 200 -0.08 -8.88 -8.97
N GLY A 201 0.05 -9.99 -8.23
CA GLY A 201 0.42 -11.28 -8.80
C GLY A 201 -0.60 -11.80 -9.82
N GLY A 202 -1.87 -11.90 -9.41
CA GLY A 202 -2.95 -12.36 -10.29
C GLY A 202 -3.14 -11.49 -11.54
N THR A 203 -3.25 -10.17 -11.38
CA THR A 203 -3.46 -9.25 -12.50
C THR A 203 -2.29 -9.24 -13.48
N SER A 204 -1.05 -9.10 -12.97
CA SER A 204 0.13 -9.06 -13.86
C SER A 204 0.33 -10.38 -14.62
N ALA A 205 0.09 -11.52 -13.97
CA ALA A 205 0.16 -12.83 -14.62
C ALA A 205 -0.93 -13.00 -15.70
N LEU A 206 -2.17 -12.59 -15.42
CA LEU A 206 -3.28 -12.65 -16.38
C LEU A 206 -2.98 -11.80 -17.63
N VAL A 207 -2.49 -10.57 -17.42
CA VAL A 207 -2.10 -9.67 -18.50
C VAL A 207 -0.98 -10.27 -19.34
N LYS A 208 0.09 -10.78 -18.72
CA LYS A 208 1.22 -11.41 -19.42
C LYS A 208 0.76 -12.61 -20.24
N ALA A 209 0.01 -13.53 -19.64
CA ALA A 209 -0.49 -14.72 -20.33
C ALA A 209 -1.40 -14.37 -21.53
N GLY A 210 -2.28 -13.37 -21.38
CA GLY A 210 -3.12 -12.89 -22.48
C GLY A 210 -2.30 -12.29 -23.63
N PHE A 211 -1.34 -11.43 -23.29
CA PHE A 211 -0.43 -10.80 -24.25
C PHE A 211 0.42 -11.84 -25.00
N GLU A 212 1.05 -12.76 -24.27
CA GLU A 212 1.85 -13.86 -24.82
C GLU A 212 1.03 -14.72 -25.77
N THR A 213 -0.18 -15.11 -25.37
CA THR A 213 -1.09 -15.91 -26.21
C THR A 213 -1.36 -15.24 -27.57
N LEU A 214 -1.57 -13.92 -27.59
CA LEU A 214 -1.81 -13.19 -28.84
C LEU A 214 -0.54 -13.07 -29.68
N VAL A 215 0.59 -12.74 -29.07
CA VAL A 215 1.86 -12.59 -29.80
C VAL A 215 2.33 -13.93 -30.37
N GLU A 216 2.23 -15.01 -29.62
CA GLU A 216 2.58 -16.37 -30.06
C GLU A 216 1.70 -16.86 -31.22
N ALA A 217 0.44 -16.41 -31.27
CA ALA A 217 -0.47 -16.65 -32.39
C ALA A 217 -0.15 -15.79 -33.64
N GLY A 218 0.85 -14.89 -33.56
CA GLY A 218 1.31 -14.06 -34.67
C GLY A 218 0.62 -12.70 -34.79
N TYR A 219 -0.16 -12.28 -33.78
CA TYR A 219 -0.70 -10.92 -33.74
C TYR A 219 0.37 -9.88 -33.39
N GLN A 220 0.14 -8.63 -33.76
CA GLN A 220 1.06 -7.54 -33.49
C GLN A 220 1.18 -7.28 -31.98
N PRO A 221 2.40 -7.17 -31.42
CA PRO A 221 2.60 -6.85 -30.00
C PRO A 221 1.88 -5.58 -29.56
N GLU A 222 1.79 -4.56 -30.43
CA GLU A 222 1.13 -3.31 -30.12
C GLU A 222 -0.38 -3.49 -29.91
N ILE A 223 -1.01 -4.30 -30.76
CA ILE A 223 -2.44 -4.63 -30.62
C ILE A 223 -2.65 -5.49 -29.37
N ALA A 224 -1.81 -6.50 -29.15
CA ALA A 224 -1.89 -7.33 -27.95
C ALA A 224 -1.73 -6.49 -26.66
N TYR A 225 -0.86 -5.49 -26.67
CA TYR A 225 -0.71 -4.56 -25.54
C TYR A 225 -1.99 -3.74 -25.28
N PHE A 226 -2.61 -3.23 -26.34
CA PHE A 226 -3.87 -2.49 -26.20
C PHE A 226 -4.98 -3.35 -25.59
N GLU A 227 -5.18 -4.54 -26.15
CA GLU A 227 -6.23 -5.47 -25.75
C GLU A 227 -6.01 -6.04 -24.34
N CYS A 228 -4.77 -6.37 -23.98
CA CYS A 228 -4.50 -7.11 -22.74
C CYS A 228 -4.07 -6.24 -21.55
N LEU A 229 -3.60 -5.01 -21.76
CA LEU A 229 -3.22 -4.11 -20.66
C LEU A 229 -3.89 -2.74 -20.73
N HIS A 230 -3.87 -2.06 -21.87
CA HIS A 230 -4.36 -0.68 -21.94
C HIS A 230 -5.85 -0.59 -21.61
N GLU A 231 -6.67 -1.43 -22.23
CA GLU A 231 -8.12 -1.43 -22.03
C GLU A 231 -8.54 -1.97 -20.66
N LEU A 232 -7.68 -2.75 -19.98
CA LEU A 232 -7.95 -3.23 -18.63
C LEU A 232 -8.20 -2.07 -17.66
N LYS A 233 -7.51 -0.94 -17.83
CA LYS A 233 -7.77 0.27 -17.04
C LYS A 233 -9.23 0.74 -17.19
N LEU A 234 -9.76 0.76 -18.40
CA LEU A 234 -11.12 1.26 -18.68
C LEU A 234 -12.18 0.34 -18.06
N ILE A 235 -11.97 -0.99 -18.14
CA ILE A 235 -12.84 -1.98 -17.52
C ILE A 235 -12.82 -1.84 -15.99
N VAL A 236 -11.64 -1.69 -15.39
CA VAL A 236 -11.50 -1.52 -13.93
C VAL A 236 -12.09 -0.18 -13.47
N ASP A 237 -11.96 0.90 -14.26
CA ASP A 237 -12.59 2.20 -13.95
C ASP A 237 -14.13 2.05 -13.89
N LEU A 238 -14.75 1.33 -14.84
CA LEU A 238 -16.20 1.06 -14.80
C LEU A 238 -16.61 0.20 -13.59
N MET A 239 -15.81 -0.80 -13.25
CA MET A 239 -16.03 -1.63 -12.05
C MET A 239 -15.93 -0.80 -10.77
N TYR A 240 -14.99 0.13 -10.71
CA TYR A 240 -14.83 1.04 -9.59
C TYR A 240 -16.03 1.99 -9.45
N GLU A 241 -16.54 2.52 -10.56
CA GLU A 241 -17.64 3.49 -10.56
C GLU A 241 -19.02 2.89 -10.27
N GLY A 242 -19.25 1.61 -10.55
CA GLY A 242 -20.59 1.01 -10.41
C GLY A 242 -20.63 -0.51 -10.34
N GLY A 243 -19.52 -1.15 -9.96
CA GLY A 243 -19.41 -2.59 -9.83
C GLY A 243 -19.44 -3.35 -11.17
N LEU A 244 -19.48 -4.68 -11.06
CA LEU A 244 -19.55 -5.58 -12.22
C LEU A 244 -20.81 -5.33 -13.07
N GLU A 245 -21.89 -4.84 -12.47
CA GLU A 245 -23.14 -4.52 -13.17
C GLU A 245 -22.93 -3.36 -14.15
N LYS A 246 -22.36 -2.24 -13.71
CA LYS A 246 -22.08 -1.10 -14.60
C LYS A 246 -21.11 -1.47 -15.70
N MET A 247 -20.06 -2.23 -15.37
CA MET A 247 -19.10 -2.72 -16.36
C MET A 247 -19.81 -3.53 -17.45
N ARG A 248 -20.61 -4.53 -17.06
CA ARG A 248 -21.35 -5.40 -18.00
C ARG A 248 -22.38 -4.65 -18.83
N TRP A 249 -23.10 -3.71 -18.21
CA TRP A 249 -24.04 -2.84 -18.91
C TRP A 249 -23.36 -1.93 -19.96
N SER A 250 -22.09 -1.58 -19.74
CA SER A 250 -21.34 -0.65 -20.60
C SER A 250 -20.63 -1.34 -21.78
N VAL A 251 -20.34 -2.64 -21.68
CA VAL A 251 -19.74 -3.41 -22.77
C VAL A 251 -20.81 -3.94 -23.74
N SER A 252 -20.40 -4.40 -24.91
CA SER A 252 -21.33 -5.03 -25.87
C SER A 252 -21.88 -6.36 -25.35
N GLU A 253 -23.08 -6.76 -25.80
CA GLU A 253 -23.67 -8.07 -25.48
C GLU A 253 -22.74 -9.24 -25.87
N THR A 254 -21.94 -9.09 -26.93
CA THR A 254 -20.92 -10.07 -27.33
C THR A 254 -19.82 -10.21 -26.28
N ALA A 255 -19.35 -9.09 -25.72
CA ALA A 255 -18.31 -9.09 -24.68
C ALA A 255 -18.86 -9.62 -23.35
N GLU A 256 -20.08 -9.24 -22.97
CA GLU A 256 -20.75 -9.75 -21.77
C GLU A 256 -20.98 -11.28 -21.86
N TRP A 257 -21.48 -11.78 -23.00
CA TRP A 257 -21.59 -13.22 -23.23
C TRP A 257 -20.23 -13.92 -23.15
N GLY A 258 -19.19 -13.31 -23.75
CA GLY A 258 -17.82 -13.80 -23.72
C GLY A 258 -17.26 -13.90 -22.29
N ASP A 259 -17.49 -12.89 -21.45
CA ASP A 259 -17.16 -12.88 -20.01
C ASP A 259 -17.79 -14.09 -19.31
N TYR A 260 -19.11 -14.24 -19.41
CA TYR A 260 -19.82 -15.31 -18.69
C TYR A 260 -19.35 -16.73 -19.03
N ILE A 261 -19.04 -17.00 -20.30
CA ILE A 261 -18.64 -18.35 -20.72
C ILE A 261 -17.14 -18.61 -20.62
N THR A 262 -16.31 -17.56 -20.69
CA THR A 262 -14.84 -17.69 -20.74
C THR A 262 -14.21 -17.44 -19.39
N GLY A 263 -14.74 -16.53 -18.58
CA GLY A 263 -14.25 -16.21 -17.23
C GLY A 263 -14.04 -17.47 -16.37
N PRO A 264 -15.06 -18.35 -16.20
CA PRO A 264 -14.93 -19.60 -15.44
C PRO A 264 -13.96 -20.63 -16.03
N ARG A 265 -13.55 -20.48 -17.30
CA ARG A 265 -12.54 -21.33 -17.95
C ARG A 265 -11.11 -20.86 -17.66
N ILE A 266 -10.94 -19.56 -17.38
CA ILE A 266 -9.66 -18.96 -17.00
C ILE A 266 -9.49 -19.00 -15.47
N ILE A 267 -10.51 -18.55 -14.74
CA ILE A 267 -10.58 -18.61 -13.27
C ILE A 267 -11.39 -19.85 -12.89
N THR A 268 -10.66 -20.96 -12.69
CA THR A 268 -11.25 -22.28 -12.44
C THR A 268 -11.35 -22.58 -10.94
N ASP A 269 -11.98 -23.71 -10.59
CA ASP A 269 -11.94 -24.24 -9.22
C ASP A 269 -10.51 -24.49 -8.73
N ALA A 270 -9.58 -24.84 -9.63
CA ALA A 270 -8.17 -25.00 -9.31
C ALA A 270 -7.52 -23.66 -8.95
N THR A 271 -7.83 -22.59 -9.69
CA THR A 271 -7.38 -21.23 -9.37
C THR A 271 -7.85 -20.81 -7.98
N LYS A 272 -9.13 -21.09 -7.66
CA LYS A 272 -9.67 -20.79 -6.33
C LYS A 272 -9.06 -21.67 -5.23
N ALA A 273 -8.69 -22.92 -5.53
CA ALA A 273 -7.98 -23.78 -4.59
C ALA A 273 -6.58 -23.24 -4.29
N GLU A 274 -5.86 -22.75 -5.29
CA GLU A 274 -4.55 -22.11 -5.12
C GLU A 274 -4.67 -20.84 -4.26
N MET A 275 -5.67 -19.98 -4.52
CA MET A 275 -5.93 -18.81 -3.68
C MET A 275 -6.13 -19.19 -2.19
N LYS A 276 -6.80 -20.31 -1.91
CA LYS A 276 -6.95 -20.78 -0.52
C LYS A 276 -5.62 -21.24 0.07
N GLN A 277 -4.75 -21.86 -0.73
CA GLN A 277 -3.42 -22.26 -0.27
C GLN A 277 -2.55 -21.05 0.01
N VAL A 278 -2.51 -20.06 -0.89
CA VAL A 278 -1.83 -18.78 -0.68
C VAL A 278 -2.29 -18.11 0.61
N LEU A 279 -3.61 -18.06 0.85
CA LEU A 279 -4.14 -17.53 2.11
C LEU A 279 -3.65 -18.34 3.33
N ALA A 280 -3.64 -19.67 3.25
CA ALA A 280 -3.16 -20.51 4.35
C ALA A 280 -1.66 -20.25 4.66
N GLU A 281 -0.82 -20.12 3.64
CA GLU A 281 0.62 -19.84 3.77
C GLU A 281 0.90 -18.41 4.30
N ILE A 282 -0.03 -17.47 4.09
CA ILE A 282 0.01 -16.17 4.76
C ILE A 282 -0.36 -16.31 6.23
N GLN A 283 -1.47 -17.00 6.53
CA GLN A 283 -2.03 -17.11 7.88
C GLN A 283 -1.10 -17.86 8.85
N ASP A 284 -0.41 -18.90 8.37
CA ASP A 284 0.53 -19.68 9.16
C ASP A 284 1.94 -19.06 9.24
N GLY A 285 2.19 -17.97 8.51
CA GLY A 285 3.46 -17.24 8.52
C GLY A 285 4.53 -17.77 7.55
N THR A 286 4.22 -18.79 6.76
CA THR A 286 5.14 -19.34 5.74
C THR A 286 5.61 -18.27 4.77
N PHE A 287 4.69 -17.46 4.24
CA PHE A 287 5.04 -16.36 3.34
C PHE A 287 5.97 -15.34 4.02
N ALA A 288 5.62 -14.93 5.25
CA ALA A 288 6.37 -13.93 5.99
C ALA A 288 7.82 -14.38 6.25
N GLN A 289 8.01 -15.62 6.67
CA GLN A 289 9.34 -16.18 6.90
C GLN A 289 10.16 -16.24 5.60
N ASN A 290 9.56 -16.77 4.51
CA ASN A 290 10.22 -16.85 3.21
C ASN A 290 10.65 -15.48 2.70
N TRP A 291 9.82 -14.45 2.90
CA TRP A 291 10.15 -13.10 2.48
C TRP A 291 11.32 -12.50 3.27
N MET A 292 11.30 -12.66 4.60
CA MET A 292 12.41 -12.21 5.45
C MET A 292 13.72 -12.92 5.10
N ASP A 293 13.67 -14.23 4.82
CA ASP A 293 14.84 -15.03 4.44
C ASP A 293 15.40 -14.61 3.07
N GLU A 294 14.54 -14.35 2.08
CA GLU A 294 14.95 -13.84 0.76
C GLU A 294 15.59 -12.45 0.87
N TYR A 295 14.99 -11.57 1.68
CA TYR A 295 15.52 -10.21 1.90
C TYR A 295 16.90 -10.25 2.57
N HIS A 296 17.05 -10.99 3.67
CA HIS A 296 18.33 -11.13 4.36
C HIS A 296 19.36 -11.96 3.58
N GLY A 297 18.91 -12.85 2.69
CA GLY A 297 19.73 -13.62 1.76
C GLY A 297 20.29 -12.82 0.58
N GLY A 298 19.97 -11.52 0.49
CA GLY A 298 20.49 -10.63 -0.55
C GLY A 298 19.59 -10.50 -1.78
N LEU A 299 18.31 -10.86 -1.69
CA LEU A 299 17.29 -10.63 -2.73
C LEU A 299 17.63 -11.27 -4.09
N LYS A 300 18.26 -12.45 -4.08
CA LYS A 300 18.69 -13.11 -5.31
C LYS A 300 17.51 -13.44 -6.24
N LYS A 301 16.53 -14.20 -5.77
CA LYS A 301 15.34 -14.56 -6.57
C LYS A 301 14.51 -13.33 -6.89
N TYR A 302 14.37 -12.42 -5.93
CA TYR A 302 13.66 -11.16 -6.15
C TYR A 302 14.23 -10.37 -7.33
N ASN A 303 15.57 -10.22 -7.38
CA ASN A 303 16.23 -9.52 -8.48
C ASN A 303 16.14 -10.32 -9.80
N GLU A 304 16.24 -11.66 -9.76
CA GLU A 304 16.04 -12.52 -10.93
C GLU A 304 14.65 -12.30 -11.57
N TYR A 305 13.58 -12.26 -10.76
CA TYR A 305 12.22 -11.98 -11.25
C TYR A 305 12.09 -10.57 -11.83
N LYS A 306 12.67 -9.58 -11.15
CA LYS A 306 12.63 -8.19 -11.60
C LYS A 306 13.34 -7.98 -12.93
N ASP A 307 14.50 -8.59 -13.10
CA ASP A 307 15.27 -8.49 -14.33
C ASP A 307 14.50 -9.14 -15.49
N ALA A 308 13.96 -10.35 -15.28
CA ALA A 308 13.16 -11.06 -16.27
C ALA A 308 11.92 -10.27 -16.72
N ASP A 309 11.16 -9.69 -15.76
CA ASP A 309 9.97 -8.89 -16.10
C ASP A 309 10.34 -7.58 -16.81
N SER A 310 11.48 -6.96 -16.49
CA SER A 310 11.94 -5.73 -17.14
C SER A 310 12.31 -5.92 -18.62
N GLU A 311 12.72 -7.14 -18.99
CA GLU A 311 13.08 -7.51 -20.35
C GLU A 311 11.89 -8.07 -21.15
N HIS A 312 10.75 -8.29 -20.51
CA HIS A 312 9.57 -8.87 -21.14
C HIS A 312 9.07 -8.00 -22.32
N LEU A 313 8.60 -8.65 -23.39
CA LEU A 313 8.17 -7.96 -24.62
C LEU A 313 7.01 -6.99 -24.35
N LEU A 314 6.13 -7.33 -23.39
CA LEU A 314 5.04 -6.45 -22.94
C LEU A 314 5.59 -5.09 -22.44
N GLU A 315 6.66 -5.09 -21.65
CA GLU A 315 7.24 -3.86 -21.10
C GLU A 315 7.92 -3.01 -22.17
N THR A 316 8.72 -3.64 -23.03
CA THR A 316 9.41 -2.92 -24.11
C THR A 316 8.43 -2.33 -25.12
N THR A 317 7.38 -3.07 -25.50
CA THR A 317 6.29 -2.59 -26.37
C THR A 317 5.51 -1.45 -25.69
N GLY A 318 5.08 -1.67 -24.45
CA GLY A 318 4.32 -0.68 -23.69
C GLY A 318 5.06 0.63 -23.48
N LYS A 319 6.37 0.57 -23.23
CA LYS A 319 7.21 1.77 -23.09
C LYS A 319 7.22 2.64 -24.35
N GLN A 320 7.19 2.04 -25.55
CA GLN A 320 7.12 2.82 -26.79
C GLN A 320 5.72 3.41 -26.99
N LEU A 321 4.67 2.63 -26.74
CA LEU A 321 3.30 3.08 -26.92
C LEU A 321 2.91 4.20 -25.95
N ARG A 322 3.26 4.09 -24.67
CA ARG A 322 2.94 5.11 -23.66
C ARG A 322 3.55 6.48 -23.97
N LYS A 323 4.73 6.54 -24.60
CA LYS A 323 5.35 7.80 -25.06
C LYS A 323 4.55 8.53 -26.13
N LEU A 324 3.72 7.81 -26.89
CA LEU A 324 2.89 8.40 -27.93
C LEU A 324 1.56 8.93 -27.39
N MET A 325 1.24 8.63 -26.12
CA MET A 325 0.00 9.04 -25.47
C MET A 325 0.24 10.34 -24.69
N SER A 326 -0.18 11.47 -25.25
CA SER A 326 0.06 12.81 -24.68
C SER A 326 -0.52 13.03 -23.28
N TRP A 327 -1.42 12.16 -22.83
CA TRP A 327 -2.07 12.21 -21.51
C TRP A 327 -1.43 11.27 -20.49
N VAL A 328 -0.51 10.40 -20.90
CA VAL A 328 0.26 9.53 -19.99
C VAL A 328 1.53 10.28 -19.61
N ASN A 329 1.54 10.80 -18.38
CA ASN A 329 2.64 11.63 -17.89
C ASN A 329 3.93 10.78 -17.76
N GLU A 330 5.06 11.24 -18.30
CA GLU A 330 6.34 10.51 -18.27
C GLU A 330 6.95 10.40 -16.84
N GLU A 331 6.42 11.14 -15.87
CA GLU A 331 6.92 11.22 -14.48
C GLU A 331 6.04 10.52 -13.44
N ALA A 332 5.09 9.67 -13.86
CA ALA A 332 4.26 8.88 -12.94
C ALA A 332 5.01 7.68 -12.33
#